data_AF-A0A314L0V4-F1
#
_entry.id   AF-A0A314L0V4-F1
#
_cell.length_a   1.000
_cell.length_b   1.000
_cell.length_c   1.000
_cell.angle_alpha   90.00
_cell.angle_beta   90.00
_cell.angle_gamma   90.00
#
_symmetry.space_group_name_H-M   'P 1'
#
loop_
_entity.id
_entity.type
_entity.pdbx_description
1 polymer ?
#
loop_
_entity_poly.entity_id
_entity_poly.type
_entity_poly.pdbx_seq_one_letter_code
_entity_poly.pdbx_strand_id
1 'polypeptide(L)'
;MLFVESKGHAMHVFINHVLQASASGNGTVPHFKFGTPIVLKAGKNDIALLSMTVGLQTAGSFYEWIGAGPTSVKVEGFKSGTVDLSASTWTYKVGLHGEYLRIHESGGLNNKIWALTSEPPKQQPLTWYKAVVDAPPGDEPVALDMIHMGKGLAWLNGQEIGRYWPRKSSKLEKCVTQCDYRGKFNPDKCDTGCGEPTQRWYHVPRSWFKPSGNILVIFEETGGDPSQIRFSKRKVSGTCGHLSEDHPSFYVEYLQGSEIKNNENRAILRLKCPTNTHISAVKFASFGNPTGTCGSYVQGDCHDPNSAALVEKVCLNQNECALEMSSGNFNMQLCPSTVKKLAIEVNCS
;
A
#
# COMPACT_ATOMS: atom_id res chain seq x y z
N MET A 1 -30.25 -11.98 18.55
CA MET A 1 -28.98 -12.04 17.78
C MET A 1 -29.33 -11.93 16.30
N LEU A 2 -28.64 -11.09 15.53
CA LEU A 2 -28.76 -11.06 14.07
C LEU A 2 -27.60 -11.86 13.48
N PHE A 3 -27.89 -12.80 12.58
CA PHE A 3 -26.92 -13.55 11.81
C PHE A 3 -27.02 -13.16 10.35
N VAL A 4 -25.88 -12.89 9.73
CA VAL A 4 -25.80 -12.58 8.30
C VAL A 4 -24.70 -13.39 7.65
N GLU A 5 -25.01 -13.98 6.51
CA GLU A 5 -24.06 -14.59 5.60
C GLU A 5 -23.99 -13.76 4.32
N SER A 6 -22.77 -13.60 3.79
CA SER A 6 -22.52 -12.85 2.57
C SER A 6 -21.43 -13.50 1.74
N LYS A 7 -21.57 -13.43 0.41
CA LYS A 7 -20.49 -13.76 -0.53
C LYS A 7 -19.37 -12.72 -0.56
N GLY A 8 -19.52 -11.62 0.18
CA GLY A 8 -18.49 -10.61 0.36
C GLY A 8 -18.89 -9.23 -0.15
N HIS A 9 -17.98 -8.24 -0.10
CA HIS A 9 -16.63 -8.32 0.47
C HIS A 9 -16.58 -7.73 1.89
N ALA A 10 -17.43 -6.75 2.17
CA ALA A 10 -17.68 -6.23 3.50
C ALA A 10 -19.14 -5.80 3.66
N MET A 11 -19.56 -5.58 4.90
CA MET A 11 -20.91 -5.17 5.24
C MET A 11 -20.97 -4.37 6.53
N HIS A 12 -21.83 -3.36 6.54
CA HIS A 12 -22.29 -2.68 7.74
C HIS A 12 -23.76 -2.97 8.01
N VAL A 13 -24.09 -3.23 9.28
CA VAL A 13 -25.46 -3.45 9.75
C VAL A 13 -25.92 -2.24 10.53
N PHE A 14 -27.01 -1.64 10.09
CA PHE A 14 -27.70 -0.58 10.80
C PHE A 14 -29.05 -1.07 11.29
N ILE A 15 -29.34 -0.81 12.57
CA ILE A 15 -30.65 -1.08 13.18
C ILE A 15 -31.22 0.26 13.62
N ASN A 16 -32.39 0.61 13.08
CA ASN A 16 -33.05 1.90 13.34
C ASN A 16 -32.08 3.09 13.15
N HIS A 17 -31.33 3.09 12.04
CA HIS A 17 -30.33 4.10 11.66
C HIS A 17 -29.05 4.16 12.51
N VAL A 18 -28.85 3.24 13.45
CA VAL A 18 -27.62 3.17 14.27
C VAL A 18 -26.75 2.00 13.79
N LEU A 19 -25.47 2.26 13.55
CA LEU A 19 -24.49 1.22 13.21
C LEU A 19 -24.35 0.25 14.38
N GLN A 20 -24.64 -1.04 14.16
CA GLN A 20 -24.54 -2.09 15.17
C GLN A 20 -23.32 -2.98 14.95
N ALA A 21 -22.95 -3.24 13.70
CA ALA A 21 -21.84 -4.15 13.39
C ALA A 21 -21.23 -3.87 12.02
N SER A 22 -19.98 -4.27 11.89
CA SER A 22 -19.24 -4.30 10.64
C SER A 22 -18.55 -5.65 10.51
N ALA A 23 -18.60 -6.24 9.32
CA ALA A 23 -17.92 -7.50 9.03
C ALA A 23 -17.33 -7.48 7.62
N SER A 24 -16.27 -8.26 7.41
CA SER A 24 -15.65 -8.40 6.10
C SER A 24 -15.05 -9.77 5.94
N GLY A 25 -14.86 -10.18 4.68
CA GLY A 25 -13.96 -11.28 4.34
C GLY A 25 -12.50 -10.90 4.59
N ASN A 26 -11.61 -11.80 4.22
CA ASN A 26 -10.18 -11.52 4.10
C ASN A 26 -9.78 -11.43 2.62
N GLY A 27 -8.55 -11.01 2.32
CA GLY A 27 -8.08 -10.80 0.95
C GLY A 27 -8.13 -12.04 0.06
N THR A 28 -8.15 -13.24 0.66
CA THR A 28 -8.17 -14.53 -0.05
C THR A 28 -9.58 -15.14 -0.10
N VAL A 29 -10.37 -14.92 0.95
CA VAL A 29 -11.68 -15.51 1.19
C VAL A 29 -12.69 -14.38 1.39
N PRO A 30 -13.41 -13.98 0.33
CA PRO A 30 -14.31 -12.83 0.37
C PRO A 30 -15.62 -13.13 1.11
N HIS A 31 -16.07 -14.39 1.14
CA HIS A 31 -17.29 -14.77 1.83
C HIS A 31 -17.11 -14.78 3.35
N PHE A 32 -18.13 -14.38 4.08
CA PHE A 32 -18.10 -14.34 5.54
C PHE A 32 -19.48 -14.56 6.13
N LYS A 33 -19.49 -14.96 7.40
CA LYS A 33 -20.67 -15.14 8.24
C LYS A 33 -20.38 -14.55 9.61
N PHE A 34 -21.33 -13.79 10.16
CA PHE A 34 -21.17 -13.17 11.46
C PHE A 34 -22.50 -13.09 12.20
N GLY A 35 -22.42 -13.07 13.53
CA GLY A 35 -23.54 -12.85 14.43
C GLY A 35 -23.27 -11.62 15.29
N THR A 36 -24.27 -10.76 15.46
CA THR A 36 -24.16 -9.58 16.33
C THR A 36 -25.42 -9.40 17.19
N PRO A 37 -25.29 -9.04 18.48
CA PRO A 37 -26.46 -8.67 19.27
C PRO A 37 -27.07 -7.39 18.70
N ILE A 38 -28.40 -7.36 18.60
CA ILE A 38 -29.13 -6.19 18.12
C ILE A 38 -30.24 -5.84 19.10
N VAL A 39 -30.51 -4.54 19.24
CA VAL A 39 -31.61 -4.04 20.08
C VAL A 39 -32.77 -3.65 19.17
N LEU A 40 -33.92 -4.30 19.37
CA LEU A 40 -35.15 -4.02 18.66
C LEU A 40 -36.13 -3.29 19.57
N LYS A 41 -36.85 -2.31 19.03
CA LYS A 41 -37.97 -1.65 19.72
C LYS A 41 -39.27 -2.41 19.46
N ALA A 42 -40.29 -2.19 20.29
CA ALA A 42 -41.62 -2.72 20.02
C ALA A 42 -42.16 -2.16 18.69
N GLY A 43 -42.79 -3.03 17.89
CA GLY A 43 -43.34 -2.66 16.59
C GLY A 43 -42.31 -2.70 15.46
N LYS A 44 -42.41 -1.75 14.51
CA LYS A 44 -41.59 -1.73 13.30
C LYS A 44 -40.14 -1.38 13.62
N ASN A 45 -39.22 -2.18 13.09
CA ASN A 45 -37.78 -1.95 13.14
C ASN A 45 -37.22 -1.90 11.73
N ASP A 46 -36.31 -0.97 11.48
CA ASP A 46 -35.62 -0.87 10.21
C ASP A 46 -34.24 -1.53 10.31
N ILE A 47 -34.01 -2.54 9.47
CA ILE A 47 -32.73 -3.25 9.33
C ILE A 47 -32.15 -2.88 7.97
N ALA A 48 -31.04 -2.15 7.96
CA ALA A 48 -30.36 -1.78 6.73
C ALA A 48 -28.99 -2.44 6.66
N LEU A 49 -28.72 -3.13 5.56
CA LEU A 49 -27.45 -3.79 5.27
C LEU A 49 -26.75 -3.01 4.16
N LEU A 50 -25.65 -2.34 4.50
CA LEU A 50 -24.78 -1.72 3.50
C LEU A 50 -23.75 -2.76 3.07
N SER A 51 -24.05 -3.47 1.99
CA SER A 51 -23.14 -4.43 1.35
C SER A 51 -22.24 -3.72 0.35
N MET A 52 -20.98 -4.12 0.28
CA MET A 52 -19.97 -3.45 -0.54
C MET A 52 -18.96 -4.42 -1.13
N THR A 53 -18.49 -4.08 -2.33
CA THR A 53 -17.41 -4.76 -3.02
C THR A 53 -16.10 -3.98 -2.86
N VAL A 54 -15.00 -4.71 -2.74
CA VAL A 54 -13.65 -4.16 -2.62
C VAL A 54 -12.82 -4.77 -3.73
N GLY A 55 -13.06 -4.29 -4.95
CA GLY A 55 -12.67 -4.97 -6.19
C GLY A 55 -13.61 -6.11 -6.55
N LEU A 56 -13.49 -6.62 -7.78
CA LEU A 56 -14.10 -7.87 -8.24
C LEU A 56 -12.98 -8.87 -8.55
N GLN A 57 -13.31 -10.15 -8.59
CA GLN A 57 -12.33 -11.18 -8.91
C GLN A 57 -11.81 -11.01 -10.35
N THR A 58 -10.51 -11.16 -10.55
CA THR A 58 -9.85 -10.93 -11.86
C THR A 58 -9.14 -12.16 -12.43
N ALA A 59 -9.16 -13.30 -11.72
CA ALA A 59 -8.49 -14.53 -12.12
C ALA A 59 -9.17 -15.78 -11.51
N GLY A 60 -8.99 -16.93 -12.16
CA GLY A 60 -9.60 -18.22 -11.80
C GLY A 60 -10.51 -18.77 -12.91
N SER A 61 -11.05 -19.96 -12.75
CA SER A 61 -12.08 -20.46 -13.68
C SER A 61 -13.43 -19.86 -13.30
N PHE A 62 -14.20 -19.38 -14.29
CA PHE A 62 -15.57 -18.89 -14.11
C PHE A 62 -15.71 -17.74 -13.10
N TYR A 63 -14.67 -16.91 -12.92
CA TYR A 63 -14.68 -15.84 -11.92
C TYR A 63 -15.72 -14.76 -12.20
N GLU A 64 -16.15 -14.62 -13.45
CA GLU A 64 -17.21 -13.72 -13.88
C GLU A 64 -18.59 -14.07 -13.29
N TRP A 65 -18.77 -15.32 -12.83
CA TRP A 65 -20.02 -15.80 -12.22
C TRP A 65 -20.02 -15.73 -10.69
N ILE A 66 -18.90 -15.30 -10.08
CA ILE A 66 -18.77 -15.19 -8.63
C ILE A 66 -19.39 -13.85 -8.19
N GLY A 67 -20.65 -13.93 -7.73
CA GLY A 67 -21.37 -12.77 -7.20
C GLY A 67 -20.95 -12.38 -5.77
N ALA A 68 -21.31 -11.15 -5.37
CA ALA A 68 -21.12 -10.60 -4.04
C ALA A 68 -22.48 -10.21 -3.41
N GLY A 69 -22.52 -9.96 -2.10
CA GLY A 69 -23.74 -9.54 -1.41
C GLY A 69 -24.26 -10.52 -0.35
N PRO A 70 -25.30 -10.13 0.41
CA PRO A 70 -25.94 -10.98 1.42
C PRO A 70 -26.62 -12.19 0.78
N THR A 71 -26.54 -13.35 1.43
CA THR A 71 -27.21 -14.59 1.00
C THR A 71 -28.19 -15.13 2.03
N SER A 72 -27.96 -14.86 3.32
CA SER A 72 -28.81 -15.32 4.41
C SER A 72 -28.84 -14.26 5.51
N VAL A 73 -30.03 -13.95 6.03
CA VAL A 73 -30.24 -12.99 7.11
C VAL A 73 -31.27 -13.56 8.08
N LYS A 74 -30.85 -13.86 9.31
CA LYS A 74 -31.69 -14.50 10.32
C LYS A 74 -31.65 -13.75 11.63
N VAL A 75 -32.78 -13.67 12.34
CA VAL A 75 -32.88 -13.06 13.66
C VAL A 75 -33.34 -14.10 14.66
N GLU A 76 -32.53 -14.31 15.69
CA GLU A 76 -32.79 -15.24 16.79
C GLU A 76 -33.09 -14.52 18.09
N GLY A 77 -33.82 -15.18 18.99
CA GLY A 77 -34.16 -14.68 20.33
C GLY A 77 -35.63 -14.29 20.52
N PHE A 78 -36.49 -14.51 19.52
CA PHE A 78 -37.93 -14.41 19.70
C PHE A 78 -38.48 -15.68 20.38
N LYS A 79 -39.56 -15.54 21.16
CA LYS A 79 -40.27 -16.69 21.77
C LYS A 79 -40.80 -17.68 20.72
N SER A 80 -41.11 -17.19 19.52
CA SER A 80 -41.56 -17.99 18.37
C SER A 80 -40.43 -18.70 17.62
N GLY A 81 -39.18 -18.57 18.07
CA GLY A 81 -37.99 -19.14 17.42
C GLY A 81 -37.28 -18.16 16.49
N THR A 82 -36.55 -18.71 15.52
CA THR A 82 -35.75 -17.95 14.55
C THR A 82 -36.63 -17.38 13.44
N VAL A 83 -36.45 -16.09 13.15
CA VAL A 83 -37.10 -15.41 12.02
C VAL A 83 -36.10 -15.35 10.87
N ASP A 84 -36.41 -15.99 9.75
CA ASP A 84 -35.60 -15.92 8.53
C ASP A 84 -36.07 -14.78 7.62
N LEU A 85 -35.24 -13.76 7.45
CA LEU A 85 -35.52 -12.58 6.63
C LEU A 85 -35.04 -12.76 5.18
N SER A 86 -34.36 -13.85 4.86
CA SER A 86 -33.73 -14.06 3.54
C SER A 86 -34.75 -14.10 2.41
N ALA A 87 -35.94 -14.65 2.68
CA ALA A 87 -37.06 -14.72 1.73
C ALA A 87 -38.08 -13.56 1.88
N SER A 88 -37.82 -12.60 2.76
CA SER A 88 -38.70 -11.43 2.95
C SER A 88 -38.56 -10.43 1.79
N THR A 89 -39.47 -9.45 1.72
CA THR A 89 -39.38 -8.37 0.75
C THR A 89 -38.24 -7.42 1.10
N TRP A 90 -37.31 -7.21 0.17
CA TRP A 90 -36.17 -6.31 0.32
C TRP A 90 -36.31 -5.05 -0.54
N THR A 91 -35.87 -3.92 0.00
CA THR A 91 -35.71 -2.66 -0.76
C THR A 91 -34.24 -2.43 -1.04
N TYR A 92 -33.90 -2.08 -2.28
CA TYR A 92 -32.52 -1.87 -2.73
C TYR A 92 -32.28 -0.42 -3.10
N LYS A 93 -31.10 0.08 -2.72
CA LYS A 93 -30.57 1.37 -3.15
C LYS A 93 -29.12 1.17 -3.58
N VAL A 94 -28.83 1.52 -4.84
CA VAL A 94 -27.48 1.45 -5.39
C VAL A 94 -26.72 2.74 -5.03
N GLY A 95 -25.51 2.58 -4.48
CA GLY A 95 -24.62 3.69 -4.15
C GLY A 95 -25.07 4.53 -2.95
N LEU A 96 -24.19 5.46 -2.57
CA LEU A 96 -24.39 6.38 -1.47
C LEU A 96 -25.10 7.65 -1.94
N HIS A 97 -25.80 8.31 -1.02
CA HIS A 97 -26.50 9.56 -1.38
C HIS A 97 -25.53 10.66 -1.81
N GLY A 98 -24.36 10.77 -1.16
CA GLY A 98 -23.32 11.73 -1.55
C GLY A 98 -22.74 11.47 -2.95
N GLU A 99 -22.64 10.21 -3.37
CA GLU A 99 -22.21 9.85 -4.73
C GLU A 99 -23.27 10.26 -5.77
N TYR A 100 -24.55 9.98 -5.49
CA TYR A 100 -25.66 10.42 -6.34
C TYR A 100 -25.69 11.95 -6.52
N LEU A 101 -25.44 12.70 -5.44
CA LEU A 101 -25.34 14.15 -5.45
C LEU A 101 -24.01 14.69 -6.01
N ARG A 102 -23.05 13.80 -6.32
CA ARG A 102 -21.72 14.12 -6.86
C ARG A 102 -20.96 15.15 -6.05
N ILE A 103 -21.06 15.09 -4.72
CA ILE A 103 -20.44 16.08 -3.82
C ILE A 103 -18.90 16.05 -3.79
N HIS A 104 -18.29 15.02 -4.40
CA HIS A 104 -16.85 14.90 -4.60
C HIS A 104 -16.34 15.70 -5.80
N GLU A 105 -17.19 16.08 -6.74
CA GLU A 105 -16.79 16.88 -7.91
C GLU A 105 -16.47 18.32 -7.49
N SER A 106 -15.45 18.93 -8.12
CA SER A 106 -14.98 20.28 -7.81
C SER A 106 -16.01 21.39 -8.09
N GLY A 107 -17.07 21.09 -8.83
CA GLY A 107 -18.22 21.98 -9.12
C GLY A 107 -19.53 21.58 -8.43
N GLY A 108 -19.50 20.70 -7.41
CA GLY A 108 -20.70 20.18 -6.73
C GLY A 108 -21.69 21.27 -6.31
N LEU A 109 -22.91 21.18 -6.84
CA LEU A 109 -23.93 22.22 -7.01
C LEU A 109 -24.54 22.88 -5.77
N ASN A 110 -24.06 22.67 -4.53
CA ASN A 110 -24.67 23.34 -3.36
C ASN A 110 -23.76 23.40 -2.12
N ASN A 111 -23.24 24.60 -1.81
CA ASN A 111 -22.61 24.89 -0.51
C ASN A 111 -23.55 24.64 0.70
N LYS A 112 -24.87 24.52 0.47
CA LYS A 112 -25.88 24.31 1.52
C LYS A 112 -25.86 22.90 2.15
N ILE A 113 -25.16 21.93 1.57
CA ILE A 113 -25.10 20.54 2.08
C ILE A 113 -24.00 20.38 3.14
N TRP A 114 -23.01 21.26 3.13
CA TRP A 114 -21.86 21.19 4.03
C TRP A 114 -22.11 22.04 5.27
N ALA A 115 -21.84 21.47 6.45
CA ALA A 115 -21.76 22.23 7.68
C ALA A 115 -20.32 22.73 7.87
N LEU A 116 -20.13 24.05 7.94
CA LEU A 116 -18.86 24.64 8.32
C LEU A 116 -18.62 24.41 9.81
N THR A 117 -17.49 23.79 10.16
CA THR A 117 -17.11 23.52 11.54
C THR A 117 -15.59 23.51 11.69
N SER A 118 -15.08 24.00 12.82
CA SER A 118 -13.69 23.82 13.24
C SER A 118 -13.45 22.45 13.88
N GLU A 119 -14.51 21.82 14.39
CA GLU A 119 -14.49 20.51 15.02
C GLU A 119 -15.38 19.56 14.21
N PRO A 120 -14.83 18.92 13.16
CA PRO A 120 -15.57 17.92 12.41
C PRO A 120 -15.92 16.73 13.30
N PRO A 121 -17.08 16.09 13.09
CA PRO A 121 -17.42 14.87 13.81
C PRO A 121 -16.32 13.83 13.63
N LYS A 122 -16.06 13.06 14.69
CA LYS A 122 -15.04 12.01 14.73
C LYS A 122 -15.71 10.68 15.02
N GLN A 123 -15.11 9.59 14.53
CA GLN A 123 -15.63 8.23 14.76
C GLN A 123 -17.09 8.03 14.32
N GLN A 124 -17.57 8.87 13.40
CA GLN A 124 -18.93 8.79 12.87
C GLN A 124 -18.90 8.05 11.52
N PRO A 125 -19.65 6.94 11.36
CA PRO A 125 -19.72 6.22 10.11
C PRO A 125 -20.50 7.01 9.04
N LEU A 126 -20.23 6.68 7.78
CA LEU A 126 -20.85 7.26 6.59
C LEU A 126 -20.80 8.81 6.54
N THR A 127 -19.66 9.38 6.91
CA THR A 127 -19.47 10.84 6.99
C THR A 127 -18.66 11.35 5.79
N TRP A 128 -19.07 12.49 5.25
CA TRP A 128 -18.32 13.19 4.21
C TRP A 128 -17.59 14.39 4.82
N TYR A 129 -16.32 14.54 4.49
CA TYR A 129 -15.49 15.69 4.86
C TYR A 129 -15.03 16.42 3.61
N LYS A 130 -14.89 17.74 3.73
CA LYS A 130 -14.37 18.62 2.69
C LYS A 130 -13.44 19.64 3.32
N ALA A 131 -12.28 19.84 2.72
CA ALA A 131 -11.33 20.86 3.13
C ALA A 131 -10.72 21.54 1.90
N VAL A 132 -10.37 22.82 2.07
CA VAL A 132 -9.48 23.51 1.14
C VAL A 132 -8.05 23.30 1.63
N VAL A 133 -7.17 22.84 0.75
CA VAL A 133 -5.79 22.46 1.11
C VAL A 133 -4.79 23.14 0.18
N ASP A 134 -3.60 23.40 0.72
CA ASP A 134 -2.48 23.89 -0.07
C ASP A 134 -1.68 22.72 -0.66
N ALA A 135 -1.10 22.95 -1.83
CA ALA A 135 -0.18 21.98 -2.41
C ALA A 135 1.09 21.91 -1.56
N PRO A 136 1.56 20.72 -1.14
CA PRO A 136 2.83 20.61 -0.42
C PRO A 136 3.98 21.21 -1.25
N PRO A 137 4.97 21.90 -0.66
CA PRO A 137 6.08 22.46 -1.43
C PRO A 137 7.04 21.37 -1.95
N GLY A 138 7.79 21.71 -3.01
CA GLY A 138 8.80 20.85 -3.64
C GLY A 138 8.23 19.86 -4.66
N ASP A 139 9.12 19.05 -5.25
CA ASP A 139 8.79 18.15 -6.38
C ASP A 139 8.66 16.68 -5.96
N GLU A 140 8.91 16.35 -4.69
CA GLU A 140 8.90 14.96 -4.23
C GLU A 140 7.50 14.34 -4.33
N PRO A 141 7.34 13.03 -4.59
CA PRO A 141 6.02 12.40 -4.61
C PRO A 141 5.27 12.62 -3.30
N VAL A 142 3.96 12.87 -3.40
CA VAL A 142 3.08 13.17 -2.25
C VAL A 142 2.12 12.02 -2.00
N ALA A 143 1.78 11.79 -0.74
CA ALA A 143 0.72 10.88 -0.35
C ALA A 143 -0.09 11.44 0.83
N LEU A 144 -1.34 11.02 0.96
CA LEU A 144 -2.14 11.21 2.16
C LEU A 144 -1.78 10.15 3.20
N ASP A 145 -1.41 10.57 4.41
CA ASP A 145 -1.31 9.70 5.58
C ASP A 145 -2.69 9.55 6.21
N MET A 146 -3.25 8.35 6.08
CA MET A 146 -4.60 8.02 6.51
C MET A 146 -4.63 7.16 7.77
N ILE A 147 -3.53 7.03 8.52
CA ILE A 147 -3.43 6.11 9.67
C ILE A 147 -4.51 6.30 10.75
N HIS A 148 -5.05 7.52 10.88
CA HIS A 148 -6.10 7.85 11.85
C HIS A 148 -7.52 7.80 11.28
N MET A 149 -7.66 7.32 10.04
CA MET A 149 -8.93 7.11 9.36
C MET A 149 -9.29 5.62 9.34
N GLY A 150 -10.53 5.31 9.01
CA GLY A 150 -11.05 3.95 9.06
C GLY A 150 -11.02 3.27 7.69
N LYS A 151 -12.06 3.51 6.89
CA LYS A 151 -12.18 3.01 5.52
C LYS A 151 -12.95 4.03 4.70
N GLY A 152 -12.61 4.19 3.44
CA GLY A 152 -13.34 5.16 2.64
C GLY A 152 -12.77 5.40 1.26
N LEU A 153 -13.13 6.56 0.73
CA LEU A 153 -12.73 7.07 -0.57
C LEU A 153 -12.24 8.50 -0.42
N ALA A 154 -11.25 8.88 -1.22
CA ALA A 154 -10.72 10.24 -1.23
C ALA A 154 -10.62 10.79 -2.65
N TRP A 155 -10.83 12.11 -2.78
CA TRP A 155 -10.74 12.84 -4.03
C TRP A 155 -9.99 14.15 -3.84
N LEU A 156 -9.12 14.49 -4.79
CA LEU A 156 -8.51 15.81 -4.90
C LEU A 156 -9.02 16.49 -6.17
N ASN A 157 -9.65 17.65 -6.04
CA ASN A 157 -10.18 18.42 -7.16
C ASN A 157 -11.16 17.65 -8.06
N GLY A 158 -11.85 16.64 -7.52
CA GLY A 158 -12.74 15.73 -8.25
C GLY A 158 -12.06 14.48 -8.83
N GLN A 159 -10.73 14.39 -8.76
CA GLN A 159 -9.98 13.19 -9.18
C GLN A 159 -9.93 12.19 -8.02
N GLU A 160 -10.33 10.95 -8.28
CA GLU A 160 -10.35 9.88 -7.27
C GLU A 160 -8.92 9.41 -6.95
N ILE A 161 -8.48 9.67 -5.72
CA ILE A 161 -7.20 9.16 -5.18
C ILE A 161 -7.31 7.64 -5.00
N GLY A 162 -8.50 7.16 -4.65
CA GLY A 162 -8.84 5.76 -4.51
C GLY A 162 -9.42 5.43 -3.15
N ARG A 163 -9.56 4.13 -2.91
CA ARG A 163 -10.03 3.59 -1.63
C ARG A 163 -8.89 3.63 -0.62
N TYR A 164 -9.19 4.11 0.58
CA TYR A 164 -8.31 3.92 1.73
C TYR A 164 -8.90 2.91 2.71
N TRP A 165 -8.03 2.09 3.27
CA TRP A 165 -8.34 1.14 4.31
C TRP A 165 -7.04 0.70 5.02
N PRO A 166 -6.51 1.51 5.95
CA PRO A 166 -5.30 1.23 6.74
C PRO A 166 -5.51 0.10 7.76
N ARG A 167 -5.95 -1.07 7.32
CA ARG A 167 -6.11 -2.26 8.17
C ARG A 167 -4.75 -2.72 8.65
N LYS A 168 -4.60 -3.03 9.94
CA LYS A 168 -3.37 -3.67 10.41
C LYS A 168 -3.28 -5.10 9.89
N SER A 169 -2.13 -5.45 9.30
CA SER A 169 -1.78 -6.84 8.99
C SER A 169 -1.58 -7.63 10.29
N SER A 170 -1.64 -8.96 10.20
CA SER A 170 -1.45 -9.79 11.38
C SER A 170 0.01 -9.79 11.81
N LYS A 171 0.27 -9.70 13.12
CA LYS A 171 1.63 -9.91 13.67
C LYS A 171 2.11 -11.35 13.54
N LEU A 172 1.19 -12.29 13.25
CA LEU A 172 1.48 -13.70 13.07
C LEU A 172 1.87 -14.05 11.62
N GLU A 173 1.79 -13.09 10.70
CA GLU A 173 2.31 -13.26 9.35
C GLU A 173 3.83 -13.43 9.36
N LYS A 174 4.37 -14.18 8.39
CA LYS A 174 5.78 -14.57 8.34
C LYS A 174 6.64 -13.50 7.66
N CYS A 175 6.65 -12.28 8.20
CA CYS A 175 7.63 -11.30 7.72
C CYS A 175 9.03 -11.73 8.07
N VAL A 176 9.94 -11.54 7.13
CA VAL A 176 11.35 -11.87 7.32
C VAL A 176 12.11 -10.64 7.81
N THR A 177 13.08 -10.85 8.70
CA THR A 177 14.02 -9.81 9.11
C THR A 177 15.06 -9.52 8.02
N GLN A 178 15.38 -10.53 7.22
CA GLN A 178 16.33 -10.46 6.12
C GLN A 178 15.80 -11.28 4.93
N CYS A 179 15.97 -10.75 3.73
CA CYS A 179 15.61 -11.39 2.47
C CYS A 179 16.87 -11.59 1.64
N ASP A 180 17.16 -12.83 1.23
CA ASP A 180 18.25 -13.14 0.30
C ASP A 180 17.68 -13.22 -1.12
N TYR A 181 18.26 -12.48 -2.05
CA TYR A 181 17.87 -12.52 -3.46
C TYR A 181 18.15 -13.90 -4.09
N ARG A 182 19.13 -14.65 -3.55
CA ARG A 182 19.54 -15.96 -4.06
C ARG A 182 18.55 -17.06 -3.69
N GLY A 183 18.51 -18.11 -4.50
CA GLY A 183 17.61 -19.25 -4.29
C GLY A 183 16.19 -19.01 -4.79
N LYS A 184 15.40 -20.08 -4.86
CA LYS A 184 14.06 -20.08 -5.47
C LYS A 184 13.17 -18.99 -4.85
N PHE A 185 12.61 -18.13 -5.71
CA PHE A 185 11.64 -17.14 -5.29
C PHE A 185 10.27 -17.78 -5.05
N ASN A 186 9.57 -17.27 -4.03
CA ASN A 186 8.14 -17.42 -3.85
C ASN A 186 7.60 -16.08 -3.30
N PRO A 187 6.30 -15.76 -3.49
CA PRO A 187 5.75 -14.46 -3.10
C PRO A 187 6.01 -14.08 -1.64
N ASP A 188 5.93 -15.06 -0.73
CA ASP A 188 6.04 -14.85 0.72
C ASP A 188 7.50 -14.81 1.21
N LYS A 189 8.49 -14.93 0.30
CA LYS A 189 9.92 -15.06 0.66
C LYS A 189 10.46 -13.84 1.39
N CYS A 190 9.92 -12.66 1.07
CA CYS A 190 10.50 -11.37 1.44
C CYS A 190 9.46 -10.39 1.97
N ASP A 191 8.43 -10.90 2.63
CA ASP A 191 7.36 -10.08 3.20
C ASP A 191 7.88 -9.16 4.30
N THR A 192 7.35 -7.94 4.32
CA THR A 192 7.67 -6.89 5.30
C THR A 192 6.40 -6.18 5.75
N GLY A 193 6.47 -5.43 6.86
CA GLY A 193 5.32 -4.64 7.34
C GLY A 193 4.26 -5.43 8.12
N CYS A 194 4.62 -6.56 8.73
CA CYS A 194 3.71 -7.31 9.61
C CYS A 194 3.35 -6.50 10.87
N GLY A 195 2.06 -6.47 11.20
CA GLY A 195 1.53 -5.66 12.30
C GLY A 195 1.30 -4.18 11.96
N GLU A 196 1.76 -3.72 10.79
CA GLU A 196 1.57 -2.36 10.30
C GLU A 196 0.30 -2.25 9.43
N PRO A 197 -0.22 -1.03 9.18
CA PRO A 197 -1.27 -0.83 8.21
C PRO A 197 -0.88 -1.37 6.82
N THR A 198 -1.74 -2.21 6.22
CA THR A 198 -1.55 -2.80 4.89
C THR A 198 -1.28 -1.74 3.82
N GLN A 199 -1.86 -0.55 4.01
CA GLN A 199 -1.47 0.66 3.30
C GLN A 199 -1.78 1.87 4.19
N ARG A 200 -0.75 2.64 4.52
CA ARG A 200 -0.88 3.89 5.30
C ARG A 200 -0.95 5.13 4.41
N TRP A 201 -0.10 5.15 3.39
CA TRP A 201 0.09 6.27 2.50
C TRP A 201 -0.61 6.04 1.16
N TYR A 202 -1.44 7.00 0.77
CA TYR A 202 -2.23 6.96 -0.47
C TYR A 202 -1.69 8.01 -1.44
N HIS A 203 -1.06 7.55 -2.52
CA HIS A 203 -0.36 8.42 -3.47
C HIS A 203 -1.31 9.46 -4.10
N VAL A 204 -0.87 10.72 -4.12
CA VAL A 204 -1.57 11.83 -4.75
C VAL A 204 -0.66 12.42 -5.82
N PRO A 205 -1.00 12.27 -7.11
CA PRO A 205 -0.20 12.83 -8.19
C PRO A 205 -0.04 14.35 -8.07
N ARG A 206 1.21 14.82 -8.21
CA ARG A 206 1.55 16.25 -8.17
C ARG A 206 0.75 17.07 -9.19
N SER A 207 0.50 16.50 -10.37
CA SER A 207 -0.25 17.13 -11.45
C SER A 207 -1.73 17.39 -11.13
N TRP A 208 -2.27 16.81 -10.05
CA TRP A 208 -3.65 17.06 -9.62
C TRP A 208 -3.80 18.29 -8.75
N PHE A 209 -2.69 18.83 -8.22
CA PHE A 209 -2.69 20.06 -7.47
C PHE A 209 -2.71 21.28 -8.39
N LYS A 210 -3.54 22.25 -8.02
CA LYS A 210 -3.55 23.62 -8.51
C LYS A 210 -2.66 24.48 -7.61
N PRO A 211 -2.20 25.66 -8.09
CA PRO A 211 -1.43 26.60 -7.27
C PRO A 211 -2.14 27.01 -5.97
N SER A 212 -3.47 27.10 -5.99
CA SER A 212 -4.29 27.38 -4.81
C SER A 212 -5.71 26.85 -5.00
N GLY A 213 -6.49 26.84 -3.91
CA GLY A 213 -7.90 26.47 -3.95
C GLY A 213 -8.14 24.98 -4.23
N ASN A 214 -7.23 24.11 -3.81
CA ASN A 214 -7.43 22.67 -3.96
C ASN A 214 -8.50 22.19 -2.99
N ILE A 215 -9.41 21.36 -3.48
CA ILE A 215 -10.51 20.80 -2.67
C ILE A 215 -10.22 19.32 -2.45
N LEU A 216 -10.02 18.95 -1.19
CA LEU A 216 -9.93 17.56 -0.74
C LEU A 216 -11.31 17.14 -0.22
N VAL A 217 -11.88 16.08 -0.81
CA VAL A 217 -13.13 15.46 -0.34
C VAL A 217 -12.82 14.04 0.12
N ILE A 218 -13.40 13.65 1.25
CA ILE A 218 -13.21 12.33 1.84
C ILE A 218 -14.57 11.78 2.24
N PHE A 219 -14.84 10.54 1.86
CA PHE A 219 -15.93 9.76 2.43
C PHE A 219 -15.34 8.77 3.42
N GLU A 220 -15.70 8.89 4.70
CA GLU A 220 -15.34 7.96 5.78
C GLU A 220 -16.51 7.03 6.09
N GLU A 221 -16.30 5.76 5.83
CA GLU A 221 -17.30 4.71 5.90
C GLU A 221 -17.52 4.21 7.33
N THR A 222 -16.45 4.06 8.11
CA THR A 222 -16.47 3.41 9.43
C THR A 222 -16.37 4.37 10.60
N GLY A 223 -15.52 5.39 10.48
CA GLY A 223 -15.19 6.33 11.55
C GLY A 223 -13.67 6.57 11.62
N GLY A 224 -13.29 7.84 11.74
CA GLY A 224 -11.90 8.28 11.81
C GLY A 224 -11.77 9.65 12.45
N ASP A 225 -10.55 10.16 12.55
CA ASP A 225 -10.26 11.53 12.95
C ASP A 225 -9.68 12.33 11.75
N PRO A 226 -10.50 13.12 11.04
CA PRO A 226 -10.05 13.87 9.87
C PRO A 226 -9.05 14.98 10.21
N SER A 227 -8.98 15.42 11.47
CA SER A 227 -8.01 16.45 11.90
C SER A 227 -6.56 15.96 11.92
N GLN A 228 -6.35 14.64 11.86
CA GLN A 228 -5.03 14.02 11.86
C GLN A 228 -4.51 13.66 10.47
N ILE A 229 -5.29 13.90 9.41
CA ILE A 229 -4.87 13.65 8.04
C ILE A 229 -3.75 14.62 7.66
N ARG A 230 -2.68 14.10 7.08
CA ARG A 230 -1.53 14.90 6.66
C ARG A 230 -1.07 14.50 5.26
N PHE A 231 -0.61 15.48 4.49
CA PHE A 231 0.21 15.19 3.32
C PHE A 231 1.63 14.82 3.77
N SER A 232 2.11 13.70 3.27
CA SER A 232 3.48 13.20 3.45
C SER A 232 4.24 13.32 2.13
N LYS A 233 5.51 13.72 2.19
CA LYS A 233 6.43 13.73 1.05
C LYS A 233 7.33 12.50 1.11
N ARG A 234 7.44 11.77 0.01
CA ARG A 234 8.35 10.63 -0.12
C ARG A 234 9.73 11.13 -0.51
N LYS A 235 10.64 11.24 0.47
CA LYS A 235 12.05 11.56 0.23
C LYS A 235 12.90 10.29 0.28
N VAL A 236 13.73 10.11 -0.74
CA VAL A 236 14.77 9.07 -0.77
C VAL A 236 16.10 9.79 -0.57
N SER A 237 16.71 9.61 0.60
CA SER A 237 17.95 10.30 1.00
C SER A 237 19.22 9.53 0.65
N GLY A 238 19.08 8.30 0.17
CA GLY A 238 20.21 7.44 -0.16
C GLY A 238 19.75 6.20 -0.92
N THR A 239 20.70 5.57 -1.58
CA THR A 239 20.49 4.31 -2.31
C THR A 239 21.64 3.36 -2.01
N CYS A 240 21.41 2.08 -2.24
CA CYS A 240 22.34 1.03 -1.90
C CYS A 240 22.28 -0.09 -2.93
N GLY A 241 23.37 -0.85 -3.02
CA GLY A 241 23.45 -2.03 -3.85
C GLY A 241 24.25 -3.11 -3.14
N HIS A 242 23.86 -4.36 -3.35
CA HIS A 242 24.58 -5.52 -2.85
C HIS A 242 24.54 -6.62 -3.90
N LEU A 243 25.71 -6.96 -4.45
CA LEU A 243 25.83 -7.87 -5.58
C LEU A 243 27.02 -8.80 -5.37
N SER A 244 26.85 -10.07 -5.72
CA SER A 244 27.90 -11.10 -5.67
C SER A 244 28.60 -11.22 -7.02
N GLU A 245 29.89 -11.56 -7.03
CA GLU A 245 30.68 -11.71 -8.27
C GLU A 245 30.17 -12.86 -9.16
N ASP A 246 29.51 -13.87 -8.57
CA ASP A 246 28.85 -14.97 -9.27
C ASP A 246 27.42 -14.64 -9.72
N HIS A 247 26.99 -13.39 -9.60
CA HIS A 247 25.66 -12.98 -10.05
C HIS A 247 25.53 -13.21 -11.57
N PRO A 248 24.51 -13.97 -12.01
CA PRO A 248 24.35 -14.27 -13.43
C PRO A 248 24.00 -13.00 -14.20
N SER A 249 24.81 -12.66 -15.20
CA SER A 249 24.50 -11.52 -16.08
C SER A 249 23.52 -11.98 -17.16
N PHE A 250 22.24 -11.70 -16.98
CA PHE A 250 21.23 -11.91 -18.03
C PHE A 250 21.11 -10.64 -18.88
N TYR A 251 21.82 -10.58 -20.01
CA TYR A 251 21.54 -9.58 -21.04
C TYR A 251 20.28 -10.00 -21.81
N VAL A 252 19.19 -9.26 -21.61
CA VAL A 252 17.89 -9.50 -22.28
C VAL A 252 17.99 -9.37 -23.82
N GLU A 253 19.02 -8.70 -24.34
CA GLU A 253 19.28 -8.55 -25.78
C GLU A 253 19.60 -9.87 -26.52
N TYR A 254 19.89 -10.97 -25.83
CA TYR A 254 20.23 -12.26 -26.48
C TYR A 254 19.02 -13.15 -26.83
N LEU A 255 17.78 -12.74 -26.56
CA LEU A 255 16.60 -13.52 -26.93
C LEU A 255 16.26 -13.49 -28.44
N GLN A 256 17.00 -12.72 -29.24
CA GLN A 256 16.79 -12.61 -30.69
C GLN A 256 17.90 -13.23 -31.56
N GLY A 257 18.98 -13.77 -30.98
CA GLY A 257 20.13 -14.26 -31.74
C GLY A 257 20.55 -15.68 -31.34
N SER A 258 20.54 -16.60 -32.30
CA SER A 258 20.83 -18.04 -32.16
C SER A 258 22.31 -18.39 -31.96
N GLU A 259 23.05 -17.65 -31.13
CA GLU A 259 24.40 -18.01 -30.70
C GLU A 259 24.66 -17.54 -29.27
N ILE A 260 24.58 -18.47 -28.31
CA ILE A 260 25.12 -18.28 -26.97
C ILE A 260 26.65 -18.30 -27.11
N LYS A 261 27.26 -17.17 -27.43
CA LYS A 261 28.66 -16.96 -27.09
C LYS A 261 28.72 -17.00 -25.56
N ASN A 262 29.59 -17.84 -25.01
CA ASN A 262 29.91 -17.86 -23.57
C ASN A 262 30.38 -16.47 -23.16
N ASN A 263 29.45 -15.57 -22.84
CA ASN A 263 29.78 -14.26 -22.31
C ASN A 263 30.32 -14.48 -20.90
N GLU A 264 31.47 -13.86 -20.63
CA GLU A 264 31.97 -13.64 -19.29
C GLU A 264 30.81 -13.11 -18.43
N ASN A 265 30.47 -13.80 -17.34
CA ASN A 265 29.48 -13.29 -16.40
C ASN A 265 29.99 -11.95 -15.84
N ARG A 266 29.39 -10.84 -16.25
CA ARG A 266 29.75 -9.50 -15.79
C ARG A 266 28.76 -9.03 -14.75
N ALA A 267 29.12 -9.21 -13.48
CA ALA A 267 28.32 -8.73 -12.38
C ALA A 267 28.46 -7.19 -12.26
N ILE A 268 27.41 -6.46 -12.67
CA ILE A 268 27.37 -5.00 -12.70
C ILE A 268 26.38 -4.48 -11.65
N LEU A 269 26.86 -3.68 -10.72
CA LEU A 269 26.04 -3.02 -9.71
C LEU A 269 25.69 -1.61 -10.19
N ARG A 270 24.39 -1.31 -10.32
CA ARG A 270 23.87 0.01 -10.72
C ARG A 270 23.26 0.74 -9.54
N LEU A 271 23.61 2.02 -9.38
CA LEU A 271 23.03 2.92 -8.39
C LEU A 271 22.41 4.11 -9.10
N LYS A 272 21.22 4.51 -8.65
CA LYS A 272 20.50 5.66 -9.19
C LYS A 272 19.85 6.45 -8.06
N CYS A 273 20.13 7.75 -8.02
CA CYS A 273 19.45 8.70 -7.14
C CYS A 273 18.14 9.20 -7.77
N PRO A 274 17.18 9.69 -6.96
CA PRO A 274 15.95 10.31 -7.46
C PRO A 274 16.20 11.43 -8.48
N THR A 275 15.19 11.73 -9.29
CA THR A 275 15.23 12.84 -10.24
C THR A 275 15.64 14.14 -9.54
N ASN A 276 16.48 14.95 -10.19
CA ASN A 276 17.02 16.21 -9.68
C ASN A 276 17.91 16.11 -8.43
N THR A 277 18.41 14.91 -8.10
CA THR A 277 19.42 14.70 -7.05
C THR A 277 20.64 14.01 -7.62
N HIS A 278 21.77 14.08 -6.93
CA HIS A 278 23.00 13.38 -7.28
C HIS A 278 23.57 12.65 -6.07
N ILE A 279 24.46 11.69 -6.32
CA ILE A 279 25.22 11.01 -5.28
C ILE A 279 26.16 12.03 -4.65
N SER A 280 25.87 12.43 -3.43
CA SER A 280 26.58 13.50 -2.73
C SER A 280 27.66 13.00 -1.78
N ALA A 281 27.55 11.75 -1.34
CA ALA A 281 28.56 11.08 -0.52
C ALA A 281 28.46 9.55 -0.61
N VAL A 282 29.58 8.86 -0.48
CA VAL A 282 29.63 7.41 -0.26
C VAL A 282 29.65 7.17 1.24
N LYS A 283 28.62 6.51 1.76
CA LYS A 283 28.49 6.20 3.19
C LYS A 283 29.19 4.89 3.55
N PHE A 284 29.15 3.92 2.64
CA PHE A 284 29.80 2.62 2.80
C PHE A 284 30.13 2.05 1.42
N ALA A 285 31.29 1.40 1.30
CA ALA A 285 31.65 0.61 0.12
C ALA A 285 32.62 -0.49 0.54
N SER A 286 32.30 -1.73 0.21
CA SER A 286 33.18 -2.87 0.48
C SER A 286 33.03 -3.93 -0.60
N PHE A 287 34.16 -4.28 -1.22
CA PHE A 287 34.31 -5.46 -2.06
C PHE A 287 35.06 -6.54 -1.29
N GLY A 288 34.47 -7.73 -1.14
CA GLY A 288 35.04 -8.82 -0.36
C GLY A 288 33.94 -9.64 0.30
N ASN A 289 33.90 -9.71 1.63
CA ASN A 289 32.84 -10.44 2.36
C ASN A 289 31.98 -9.55 3.28
N PRO A 290 31.44 -8.39 2.81
CA PRO A 290 30.57 -7.56 3.63
C PRO A 290 29.31 -8.31 4.08
N THR A 291 28.77 -7.89 5.23
CA THR A 291 27.54 -8.43 5.83
C THR A 291 26.55 -7.31 6.12
N GLY A 292 25.32 -7.68 6.50
CA GLY A 292 24.24 -6.74 6.79
C GLY A 292 23.34 -6.43 5.59
N THR A 293 22.46 -5.46 5.78
CA THR A 293 21.51 -4.99 4.76
C THR A 293 21.66 -3.48 4.56
N CYS A 294 21.04 -2.93 3.52
CA CYS A 294 21.03 -1.50 3.24
C CYS A 294 20.76 -0.65 4.49
N GLY A 295 21.68 0.27 4.83
CA GLY A 295 21.63 1.09 6.05
C GLY A 295 22.36 0.49 7.26
N SER A 296 22.78 -0.77 7.18
CA SER A 296 23.43 -1.52 8.25
C SER A 296 24.60 -2.39 7.76
N TYR A 297 25.19 -2.04 6.62
CA TYR A 297 26.33 -2.80 6.10
C TYR A 297 27.52 -2.73 7.05
N VAL A 298 28.20 -3.86 7.20
CA VAL A 298 29.41 -4.00 8.00
C VAL A 298 30.50 -4.60 7.14
N GLN A 299 31.69 -4.01 7.21
CA GLN A 299 32.89 -4.55 6.57
C GLN A 299 33.23 -5.91 7.20
N GLY A 300 33.44 -6.94 6.37
CA GLY A 300 33.90 -8.23 6.84
C GLY A 300 35.43 -8.30 6.96
N ASP A 301 35.93 -9.47 7.38
CA ASP A 301 37.37 -9.70 7.59
C ASP A 301 38.19 -9.65 6.29
N CYS A 302 37.54 -9.76 5.13
CA CYS A 302 38.18 -9.62 3.84
C CYS A 302 37.55 -8.49 3.02
N HIS A 303 38.37 -7.49 2.70
CA HIS A 303 37.93 -6.24 2.10
C HIS A 303 39.04 -5.67 1.20
N ASP A 304 38.68 -5.19 0.02
CA ASP A 304 39.55 -4.38 -0.82
C ASP A 304 39.59 -2.92 -0.31
N PRO A 305 40.72 -2.44 0.23
CA PRO A 305 40.83 -1.10 0.81
C PRO A 305 40.56 0.03 -0.21
N ASN A 306 40.62 -0.25 -1.52
CA ASN A 306 40.33 0.74 -2.55
C ASN A 306 38.83 0.85 -2.91
N SER A 307 37.96 0.02 -2.30
CA SER A 307 36.54 -0.03 -2.63
C SER A 307 35.86 1.34 -2.57
N ALA A 308 36.06 2.09 -1.49
CA ALA A 308 35.44 3.41 -1.32
C ALA A 308 35.97 4.43 -2.33
N ALA A 309 37.29 4.51 -2.51
CA ALA A 309 37.92 5.44 -3.45
C ALA A 309 37.48 5.19 -4.89
N LEU A 310 37.31 3.93 -5.29
CA LEU A 310 36.78 3.59 -6.61
C LEU A 310 35.32 4.04 -6.76
N VAL A 311 34.47 3.74 -5.77
CA VAL A 311 33.05 4.13 -5.82
C VAL A 311 32.92 5.65 -5.86
N GLU A 312 33.70 6.39 -5.06
CA GLU A 312 33.73 7.85 -5.10
C GLU A 312 34.14 8.36 -6.49
N LYS A 313 35.22 7.81 -7.07
CA LYS A 313 35.69 8.19 -8.40
C LYS A 313 34.62 8.01 -9.49
N VAL A 314 33.82 6.94 -9.40
CA VAL A 314 32.85 6.58 -10.45
C VAL A 314 31.47 7.21 -10.21
N CYS A 315 31.04 7.33 -8.96
CA CYS A 315 29.66 7.66 -8.61
C CYS A 315 29.47 9.08 -8.07
N LEU A 316 30.48 9.70 -7.46
CA LEU A 316 30.31 11.00 -6.82
C LEU A 316 29.92 12.07 -7.85
N ASN A 317 28.95 12.93 -7.49
CA ASN A 317 28.36 13.96 -8.36
C ASN A 317 27.63 13.43 -9.60
N GLN A 318 27.38 12.13 -9.70
CA GLN A 318 26.56 11.53 -10.76
C GLN A 318 25.14 11.24 -10.23
N ASN A 319 24.13 11.35 -11.09
CA ASN A 319 22.78 10.88 -10.76
C ASN A 319 22.67 9.35 -10.79
N GLU A 320 23.40 8.73 -11.72
CA GLU A 320 23.44 7.29 -11.93
C GLU A 320 24.89 6.85 -12.18
N CYS A 321 25.27 5.70 -11.62
CA CYS A 321 26.57 5.09 -11.87
C CYS A 321 26.44 3.57 -11.93
N ALA A 322 27.41 2.93 -12.59
CA ALA A 322 27.51 1.49 -12.71
C ALA A 322 28.93 1.03 -12.41
N LEU A 323 29.08 0.01 -11.58
CA LEU A 323 30.37 -0.61 -11.27
C LEU A 323 30.36 -2.07 -11.68
N GLU A 324 31.32 -2.45 -12.51
CA GLU A 324 31.57 -3.83 -12.88
C GLU A 324 32.57 -4.47 -11.91
N MET A 325 32.25 -5.66 -11.40
CA MET A 325 33.18 -6.46 -10.60
C MET A 325 34.18 -7.17 -11.51
N SER A 326 35.19 -6.44 -11.97
CA SER A 326 36.25 -6.92 -12.86
C SER A 326 37.64 -6.66 -12.27
N SER A 327 38.66 -7.35 -12.80
CA SER A 327 40.07 -7.17 -12.42
C SER A 327 40.62 -5.77 -12.71
N GLY A 328 39.98 -4.99 -13.58
CA GLY A 328 40.33 -3.59 -13.82
C GLY A 328 39.85 -2.63 -12.72
N ASN A 329 38.84 -3.03 -11.96
CA ASN A 329 38.20 -2.21 -10.93
C ASN A 329 38.59 -2.66 -9.51
N PHE A 330 38.63 -3.97 -9.27
CA PHE A 330 38.88 -4.55 -7.95
C PHE A 330 39.99 -5.58 -7.98
N ASN A 331 40.66 -5.79 -6.84
CA ASN A 331 41.64 -6.86 -6.72
C ASN A 331 40.93 -8.22 -6.52
N MET A 332 40.72 -8.93 -7.63
CA MET A 332 40.06 -10.24 -7.66
C MET A 332 40.86 -11.36 -6.97
N GLN A 333 42.15 -11.13 -6.66
CA GLN A 333 42.98 -12.09 -5.92
C GLN A 333 42.79 -12.00 -4.39
N LEU A 334 42.16 -10.94 -3.88
CA LEU A 334 41.78 -10.83 -2.47
C LEU A 334 40.78 -11.91 -2.08
N CYS A 335 40.75 -12.34 -0.83
CA CYS A 335 39.77 -13.31 -0.31
C CYS A 335 39.81 -14.67 -1.05
N PRO A 336 40.92 -15.43 -0.98
CA PRO A 336 40.97 -16.76 -1.59
C PRO A 336 39.88 -17.65 -1.00
N SER A 337 39.23 -18.46 -1.85
CA SER A 337 38.16 -19.40 -1.48
C SER A 337 36.84 -18.77 -0.99
N THR A 338 36.65 -17.44 -1.14
CA THR A 338 35.38 -16.76 -0.82
C THR A 338 34.81 -16.10 -2.07
N VAL A 339 33.51 -16.34 -2.32
CA VAL A 339 32.74 -15.62 -3.34
C VAL A 339 32.57 -14.17 -2.88
N LYS A 340 33.17 -13.25 -3.63
CA LYS A 340 33.22 -11.83 -3.25
C LYS A 340 31.90 -11.14 -3.56
N LYS A 341 31.60 -10.15 -2.75
CA LYS A 341 30.41 -9.32 -2.86
C LYS A 341 30.81 -7.86 -2.79
N LEU A 342 30.15 -7.05 -3.60
CA LEU A 342 30.20 -5.61 -3.58
C LEU A 342 28.96 -5.10 -2.86
N ALA A 343 29.14 -4.44 -1.71
CA ALA A 343 28.10 -3.72 -0.98
C ALA A 343 28.43 -2.23 -0.98
N ILE A 344 27.48 -1.40 -1.41
CA ILE A 344 27.63 0.05 -1.51
C ILE A 344 26.39 0.72 -0.90
N GLU A 345 26.62 1.79 -0.15
CA GLU A 345 25.59 2.71 0.35
C GLU A 345 26.03 4.15 0.05
N VAL A 346 25.14 4.93 -0.55
CA VAL A 346 25.40 6.33 -0.92
C VAL A 346 24.26 7.23 -0.48
N ASN A 347 24.57 8.50 -0.22
CA ASN A 347 23.60 9.55 0.02
C ASN A 347 23.24 10.27 -1.28
N CYS A 348 21.98 10.64 -1.41
CA CYS A 348 21.45 11.44 -2.52
C CYS A 348 20.98 12.80 -1.98
N SER A 349 21.40 13.90 -2.62
CA SER A 349 20.92 15.24 -2.27
C SER A 349 20.67 16.14 -3.47
#